data_AF-A0A975PXV6-F1
#
_entry.id   AF-A0A975PXV6-F1
#
_cell.length_a   1.000
_cell.length_b   1.000
_cell.length_c   1.000
_cell.angle_alpha   90.00
_cell.angle_beta   90.00
_cell.angle_gamma   90.00
#
_symmetry.space_group_name_H-M   'P 1'
#
loop_
_entity.id
_entity.type
_entity.pdbx_description
1 polymer ?
#
loop_
_entity_poly.entity_id
_entity_poly.type
_entity_poly.pdbx_seq_one_letter_code
_entity_poly.pdbx_strand_id
1 'polypeptide(L)'
;MAISDIRREDVLGAIALLDDPVDGPEIRKQLHFGRALAYRLVHSGRFYDSKTVVGIAHGLGAGRKYLTSQDFSGGFESVVTLLKRRGFFVDSGVLHDISQLRVDRTHGRPAPYQYVVLLWAIARARAGLPRMVPFQDVRDELADILAPFAVAQTGPDPVMPWIALDGSLLWELEKPAGAQPVSESHVKSLNLAAGLSKSVYDRISDEDTWPERARKAFVAAAVDVVANLTGSEPGFLPLLQQLGLADLGSTTDVGRSPEVADAIAAVESVSNPRRMFGTRLTAAQKTAIEERAVQVTRDCLEDEFGYSTKDVGNTESYDVHATKGQEFVKVEVKGTTTDGAEVVLTSNEVDLHRAEHPNNALAVVRNITLDRSGDQPAATGGELVLSMPWEVDKGELTPIVYKYRTGF
;
A
#
# COMPACT_ATOMS: atom_id res chain seq x y z
N MET A 1 -23.86 8.45 -15.48
CA MET A 1 -22.68 8.97 -14.76
C MET A 1 -21.60 9.16 -15.80
N ALA A 2 -20.89 10.29 -15.77
CA ALA A 2 -19.76 10.53 -16.65
C ALA A 2 -18.48 9.97 -16.01
N ILE A 3 -17.45 9.68 -16.82
CA ILE A 3 -16.12 9.26 -16.33
C ILE A 3 -15.53 10.31 -15.36
N SER A 4 -15.90 11.58 -15.51
CA SER A 4 -15.50 12.67 -14.61
C SER A 4 -16.02 12.52 -13.18
N ASP A 5 -17.11 11.79 -12.98
CA ASP A 5 -17.78 11.65 -11.68
C ASP A 5 -17.13 10.56 -10.82
N ILE A 6 -16.20 9.79 -11.40
CA ILE A 6 -15.41 8.79 -10.69
C ILE A 6 -14.62 9.46 -9.58
N ARG A 7 -14.75 8.92 -8.37
CA ARG A 7 -14.08 9.43 -7.17
C ARG A 7 -12.84 8.61 -6.84
N ARG A 8 -12.08 9.02 -5.81
CA ARG A 8 -10.82 8.34 -5.45
C ARG A 8 -11.10 6.95 -4.89
N GLU A 9 -12.12 6.84 -4.06
CA GLU A 9 -12.61 5.60 -3.45
C GLU A 9 -13.06 4.57 -4.50
N ASP A 10 -13.65 5.02 -5.60
CA ASP A 10 -14.03 4.16 -6.73
C ASP A 10 -12.80 3.49 -7.35
N VAL A 11 -11.70 4.25 -7.47
CA VAL A 11 -10.44 3.77 -8.04
C VAL A 11 -9.74 2.81 -7.07
N LEU A 12 -9.75 3.10 -5.77
CA LEU A 12 -9.24 2.18 -4.75
C LEU A 12 -10.04 0.86 -4.73
N GLY A 13 -11.37 0.94 -4.78
CA GLY A 13 -12.22 -0.24 -4.88
C GLY A 13 -11.96 -1.05 -6.15
N ALA A 14 -11.68 -0.37 -7.27
CA ALA A 14 -11.31 -1.04 -8.52
C ALA A 14 -9.97 -1.76 -8.43
N ILE A 15 -8.97 -1.16 -7.77
CA ILE A 15 -7.68 -1.79 -7.52
C ILE A 15 -7.82 -3.00 -6.63
N ALA A 16 -8.57 -2.86 -5.53
CA ALA A 16 -8.90 -3.96 -4.64
C ALA A 16 -9.52 -5.11 -5.43
N LEU A 17 -10.62 -4.87 -6.17
CA LEU A 17 -11.27 -5.89 -6.99
C LEU A 17 -10.33 -6.57 -8.00
N LEU A 18 -9.35 -5.85 -8.54
CA LEU A 18 -8.33 -6.43 -9.42
C LEU A 18 -7.29 -7.25 -8.68
N ASP A 19 -7.09 -7.02 -7.38
CA ASP A 19 -6.18 -7.80 -6.54
C ASP A 19 -6.85 -9.01 -5.90
N ASP A 20 -8.19 -9.06 -5.91
CA ASP A 20 -8.93 -10.24 -5.49
C ASP A 20 -8.57 -11.46 -6.37
N PRO A 21 -8.13 -12.59 -5.77
CA PRO A 21 -7.69 -13.76 -6.52
C PRO A 21 -8.84 -14.52 -7.20
N VAL A 22 -10.09 -14.32 -6.76
CA VAL A 22 -11.29 -14.98 -7.29
C VAL A 22 -11.99 -14.06 -8.28
N ASP A 23 -12.33 -12.84 -7.86
CA ASP A 23 -13.13 -11.93 -8.66
C ASP A 23 -12.30 -11.17 -9.72
N GLY A 24 -11.01 -10.94 -9.44
CA GLY A 24 -10.10 -10.21 -10.33
C GLY A 24 -9.91 -10.86 -11.70
N PRO A 25 -9.67 -12.18 -11.80
CA PRO A 25 -9.62 -12.90 -13.08
C PRO A 25 -10.96 -12.85 -13.85
N GLU A 26 -12.08 -12.99 -13.14
CA GLU A 26 -13.41 -13.02 -13.76
C GLU A 26 -13.79 -11.65 -14.33
N ILE A 27 -13.60 -10.56 -13.57
CA ILE A 27 -13.92 -9.23 -14.08
C ILE A 27 -13.01 -8.81 -15.24
N ARG A 28 -11.73 -9.21 -15.23
CA ARG A 28 -10.82 -8.97 -16.36
C ARG A 28 -11.32 -9.64 -17.64
N LYS A 29 -11.86 -10.85 -17.52
CA LYS A 29 -12.45 -11.60 -18.63
C LYS A 29 -13.71 -10.91 -19.15
N GLN A 30 -14.59 -10.46 -18.26
CA GLN A 30 -15.86 -9.79 -18.62
C GLN A 30 -15.66 -8.45 -19.34
N LEU A 31 -14.64 -7.68 -18.94
CA LEU A 31 -14.45 -6.33 -19.48
C LEU A 31 -13.68 -6.27 -20.80
N HIS A 32 -13.06 -7.40 -21.20
CA HIS A 32 -12.35 -7.55 -22.48
C HIS A 32 -11.33 -6.43 -22.77
N PHE A 33 -10.64 -5.94 -21.73
CA PHE A 33 -9.51 -5.04 -21.92
C PHE A 33 -8.26 -5.82 -22.31
N GLY A 34 -7.56 -5.35 -23.34
CA GLY A 34 -6.22 -5.83 -23.66
C GLY A 34 -5.18 -5.35 -22.65
N ARG A 35 -3.96 -5.88 -22.73
CA ARG A 35 -2.85 -5.38 -21.90
C ARG A 35 -2.56 -3.91 -22.21
N ALA A 36 -2.35 -3.11 -21.16
CA ALA A 36 -1.89 -1.73 -21.29
C ALA A 36 -0.55 -1.69 -22.04
N LEU A 37 -0.50 -0.94 -23.14
CA LEU A 37 0.74 -0.75 -23.90
C LEU A 37 1.55 0.46 -23.40
N ALA A 38 0.91 1.51 -22.87
CA ALA A 38 1.58 2.77 -22.55
C ALA A 38 1.35 3.30 -21.12
N TYR A 39 0.11 3.35 -20.63
CA TYR A 39 -0.23 4.01 -19.37
C TYR A 39 -0.73 3.04 -18.30
N ARG A 40 -0.02 3.00 -17.17
CA ARG A 40 -0.31 2.10 -16.04
C ARG A 40 -0.49 2.92 -14.77
N LEU A 41 -1.56 2.68 -14.03
CA LEU A 41 -1.67 3.20 -12.68
C LEU A 41 -0.68 2.45 -11.79
N VAL A 42 0.07 3.19 -10.96
CA VAL A 42 0.96 2.61 -9.95
C VAL A 42 0.34 2.80 -8.57
N HIS A 43 0.18 1.72 -7.82
CA HIS A 43 -0.30 1.76 -6.44
C HIS A 43 0.40 0.69 -5.62
N SER A 44 0.99 1.09 -4.49
CA SER A 44 1.77 0.21 -3.60
C SER A 44 2.80 -0.62 -4.36
N GLY A 45 3.51 0.01 -5.31
CA GLY A 45 4.54 -0.63 -6.14
C GLY A 45 4.03 -1.56 -7.25
N ARG A 46 2.71 -1.75 -7.37
CA ARG A 46 2.08 -2.62 -8.36
C ARG A 46 1.51 -1.83 -9.53
N PHE A 47 1.45 -2.46 -10.70
CA PHE A 47 0.99 -1.84 -11.95
C PHE A 47 -0.38 -2.36 -12.37
N TYR A 48 -1.27 -1.42 -12.72
CA TYR A 48 -2.63 -1.72 -13.15
C TYR A 48 -2.93 -1.06 -14.50
N ASP A 49 -3.68 -1.75 -15.38
CA ASP A 49 -4.14 -1.14 -16.63
C ASP A 49 -5.11 0.01 -16.32
N SER A 50 -4.73 1.22 -16.74
CA SER A 50 -5.44 2.44 -16.36
C SER A 50 -6.89 2.50 -16.86
N LYS A 51 -7.19 1.91 -18.02
CA LYS A 51 -8.56 1.85 -18.57
C LYS A 51 -9.42 0.83 -17.84
N THR A 52 -8.85 -0.32 -17.54
CA THR A 52 -9.49 -1.37 -16.76
C THR A 52 -9.88 -0.84 -15.38
N VAL A 53 -8.94 -0.16 -14.70
CA VAL A 53 -9.21 0.48 -13.41
C VAL A 53 -10.35 1.49 -13.51
N VAL A 54 -10.33 2.39 -14.51
CA VAL A 54 -11.40 3.38 -14.70
C VAL A 54 -12.74 2.74 -15.06
N GLY A 55 -12.74 1.69 -15.89
CA GLY A 55 -13.95 0.99 -16.28
C GLY A 55 -14.61 0.26 -15.11
N ILE A 56 -13.80 -0.33 -14.24
CA ILE A 56 -14.25 -0.92 -12.97
C ILE A 56 -14.75 0.17 -12.02
N ALA A 57 -13.96 1.22 -11.81
CA ALA A 57 -14.30 2.33 -10.92
C ALA A 57 -15.62 3.00 -11.32
N HIS A 58 -15.90 3.14 -12.62
CA HIS A 58 -17.18 3.63 -13.11
C HIS A 58 -18.37 2.74 -12.73
N GLY A 59 -18.19 1.41 -12.82
CA GLY A 59 -19.25 0.46 -12.50
C GLY A 59 -19.47 0.26 -11.00
N LEU A 60 -18.39 0.36 -10.21
CA LEU A 60 -18.50 0.54 -8.77
C LEU A 60 -19.25 1.85 -8.50
N GLY A 61 -18.93 2.93 -9.23
CA GLY A 61 -19.67 4.20 -9.36
C GLY A 61 -21.18 4.14 -9.13
N ALA A 62 -21.80 5.26 -8.79
CA ALA A 62 -23.27 5.38 -8.86
C ALA A 62 -23.86 5.00 -10.25
N GLY A 63 -23.00 4.84 -11.27
CA GLY A 63 -23.30 4.43 -12.64
C GLY A 63 -23.71 2.98 -12.87
N ARG A 64 -23.51 2.03 -11.93
CA ARG A 64 -23.99 0.63 -11.98
C ARG A 64 -23.67 -0.19 -13.26
N LYS A 65 -22.83 0.31 -14.16
CA LYS A 65 -22.38 -0.36 -15.38
C LYS A 65 -20.87 -0.23 -15.47
N TYR A 66 -20.17 -1.36 -15.53
CA TYR A 66 -18.75 -1.38 -15.86
C TYR A 66 -18.54 -0.96 -17.31
N LEU A 67 -17.54 -0.12 -17.54
CA LEU A 67 -17.18 0.27 -18.91
C LEU A 67 -16.23 -0.77 -19.49
N THR A 68 -16.44 -1.10 -20.75
CA THR A 68 -15.60 -1.99 -21.55
C THR A 68 -14.69 -1.15 -22.46
N SER A 69 -13.77 -1.81 -23.17
CA SER A 69 -12.90 -1.14 -24.16
C SER A 69 -13.66 -0.34 -25.21
N GLN A 70 -14.90 -0.73 -25.54
CA GLN A 70 -15.75 -0.07 -26.54
C GLN A 70 -16.37 1.24 -26.04
N ASP A 71 -16.49 1.42 -24.73
CA ASP A 71 -17.11 2.61 -24.14
C ASP A 71 -16.13 3.81 -24.04
N PHE A 72 -14.84 3.61 -24.37
CA PHE A 72 -13.83 4.68 -24.39
C PHE A 72 -13.65 5.24 -25.80
N SER A 73 -14.37 6.32 -26.12
CA SER A 73 -14.25 7.05 -27.40
C SER A 73 -13.28 8.24 -27.35
N GLY A 74 -12.96 8.74 -26.15
CA GLY A 74 -11.98 9.80 -25.90
C GLY A 74 -10.64 9.22 -25.47
N GLY A 75 -9.54 9.66 -26.09
CA GLY A 75 -8.20 9.09 -25.96
C GLY A 75 -7.65 8.94 -24.52
N PHE A 76 -6.53 8.23 -24.41
CA PHE A 76 -5.84 7.88 -23.15
C PHE A 76 -5.61 9.05 -22.20
N GLU A 77 -5.44 10.27 -22.71
CA GLU A 77 -5.21 11.48 -21.90
C GLU A 77 -6.36 11.79 -20.92
N SER A 78 -7.60 11.46 -21.29
CA SER A 78 -8.76 11.69 -20.41
C SER A 78 -8.70 10.82 -19.15
N VAL A 79 -8.35 9.55 -19.30
CA VAL A 79 -8.16 8.56 -18.22
C VAL A 79 -6.98 8.93 -17.34
N VAL A 80 -5.84 9.27 -17.95
CA VAL A 80 -4.65 9.69 -17.21
C VAL A 80 -4.93 10.94 -16.38
N THR A 81 -5.58 11.94 -16.98
CA THR A 81 -5.90 13.20 -16.29
C THR A 81 -6.89 12.98 -15.16
N LEU A 82 -7.89 12.11 -15.35
CA LEU A 82 -8.81 11.70 -14.28
C LEU A 82 -8.04 11.10 -13.09
N LEU A 83 -7.23 10.06 -13.31
CA LEU A 83 -6.51 9.37 -12.24
C LEU A 83 -5.54 10.30 -11.51
N LYS A 84 -4.81 11.15 -12.25
CA LYS A 84 -3.95 12.18 -11.66
C LYS A 84 -4.73 13.18 -10.80
N ARG A 85 -5.91 13.63 -11.27
CA ARG A 85 -6.81 14.50 -10.48
C ARG A 85 -7.37 13.83 -9.24
N ARG A 86 -7.40 12.49 -9.18
CA ARG A 86 -7.75 11.70 -7.99
C ARG A 86 -6.54 11.35 -7.12
N GLY A 87 -5.37 11.90 -7.43
CA GLY A 87 -4.16 11.73 -6.63
C GLY A 87 -3.47 10.39 -6.84
N PHE A 88 -3.65 9.75 -8.00
CA PHE A 88 -2.90 8.56 -8.36
C PHE A 88 -1.74 8.90 -9.29
N PHE A 89 -0.63 8.19 -9.12
CA PHE A 89 0.46 8.22 -10.07
C PHE A 89 0.14 7.32 -11.27
N VAL A 90 0.35 7.84 -12.47
CA VAL A 90 0.21 7.07 -13.71
C VAL A 90 1.55 7.07 -14.42
N ASP A 91 2.14 5.88 -14.48
CA ASP A 91 3.36 5.61 -15.19
C ASP A 91 3.11 5.57 -16.70
N SER A 92 4.08 6.10 -17.45
CA SER A 92 4.10 6.13 -18.92
C SER A 92 5.04 5.08 -19.52
N GLY A 93 5.46 4.09 -18.73
CA GLY A 93 6.36 2.99 -19.11
C GLY A 93 7.72 3.01 -18.44
N VAL A 94 8.15 4.14 -17.88
CA VAL A 94 9.48 4.29 -17.28
C VAL A 94 9.60 3.44 -16.01
N LEU A 95 8.66 3.57 -15.06
CA LEU A 95 8.71 2.78 -13.84
C LEU A 95 8.39 1.31 -14.12
N HIS A 96 7.57 1.03 -15.13
CA HIS A 96 7.31 -0.35 -15.54
C HIS A 96 8.60 -1.05 -15.98
N ASP A 97 9.54 -0.35 -16.63
CA ASP A 97 10.85 -0.91 -17.02
C ASP A 97 11.65 -1.43 -15.82
N ILE A 98 11.56 -0.77 -14.64
CA ILE A 98 12.16 -1.25 -13.38
C ILE A 98 11.67 -2.67 -13.06
N SER A 99 10.36 -2.91 -13.18
CA SER A 99 9.77 -4.23 -12.91
C SER A 99 10.13 -5.31 -13.94
N GLN A 100 10.67 -4.92 -15.10
CA GLN A 100 11.05 -5.82 -16.19
C GLN A 100 12.56 -6.05 -16.28
N LEU A 101 13.35 -5.44 -15.37
CA LEU A 101 14.80 -5.65 -15.34
C LEU A 101 15.14 -7.12 -15.19
N ARG A 102 16.09 -7.57 -16.02
CA ARG A 102 16.67 -8.91 -15.90
C ARG A 102 17.74 -8.87 -14.82
N VAL A 103 17.37 -9.33 -13.64
CA VAL A 103 18.30 -9.45 -12.51
C VAL A 103 19.01 -10.80 -12.53
N ASP A 104 20.30 -10.77 -12.20
CA ASP A 104 21.10 -11.98 -12.03
C ASP A 104 20.55 -12.84 -10.89
N ARG A 105 20.85 -14.14 -10.96
CA ARG A 105 20.45 -15.10 -9.93
C ARG A 105 21.66 -15.86 -9.42
N THR A 106 21.83 -15.89 -8.11
CA THR A 106 22.87 -16.68 -7.44
C THR A 106 22.19 -17.66 -6.50
N HIS A 107 22.49 -18.95 -6.64
CA HIS A 107 21.85 -20.03 -5.87
C HIS A 107 20.31 -19.97 -5.88
N GLY A 108 19.72 -19.58 -7.02
CA GLY A 108 18.28 -19.46 -7.21
C GLY A 108 17.65 -18.16 -6.67
N ARG A 109 18.39 -17.36 -5.88
CA ARG A 109 17.94 -16.06 -5.36
C ARG A 109 18.23 -14.94 -6.36
N PRO A 110 17.25 -14.09 -6.70
CA PRO A 110 17.51 -12.90 -7.52
C PRO A 110 18.38 -11.92 -6.76
N ALA A 111 19.38 -11.35 -7.43
CA ALA A 111 20.28 -10.37 -6.86
C ALA A 111 19.69 -8.95 -7.00
N PRO A 112 19.49 -8.20 -5.91
CA PRO A 112 18.80 -6.90 -5.95
C PRO A 112 19.69 -5.73 -6.39
N TYR A 113 20.93 -6.00 -6.82
CA TYR A 113 21.99 -5.00 -6.97
C TYR A 113 21.64 -3.86 -7.94
N GLN A 114 20.98 -4.16 -9.06
CA GLN A 114 20.53 -3.13 -10.01
C GLN A 114 19.53 -2.17 -9.37
N TYR A 115 18.64 -2.67 -8.50
CA TYR A 115 17.67 -1.84 -7.79
C TYR A 115 18.34 -0.93 -6.76
N VAL A 116 19.35 -1.43 -6.04
CA VAL A 116 20.15 -0.63 -5.11
C VAL A 116 20.86 0.51 -5.84
N VAL A 117 21.50 0.22 -6.98
CA VAL A 117 22.15 1.25 -7.81
C VAL A 117 21.13 2.28 -8.35
N LEU A 118 19.93 1.85 -8.74
CA LEU A 118 18.89 2.79 -9.17
C LEU A 118 18.39 3.70 -8.05
N LEU A 119 18.17 3.17 -6.84
CA LEU A 119 17.79 4.00 -5.67
C LEU A 119 18.88 5.01 -5.32
N TRP A 120 20.14 4.57 -5.34
CA TRP A 120 21.29 5.45 -5.16
C TRP A 120 21.32 6.58 -6.20
N ALA A 121 21.14 6.26 -7.48
CA ALA A 121 21.15 7.25 -8.54
C ALA A 121 19.95 8.21 -8.46
N ILE A 122 18.78 7.73 -8.03
CA ILE A 122 17.59 8.56 -7.74
C ILE A 122 17.88 9.53 -6.59
N ALA A 123 18.53 9.07 -5.51
CA ALA A 123 18.91 9.92 -4.39
C ALA A 123 19.88 11.02 -4.82
N ARG A 124 20.88 10.68 -5.66
CA ARG A 124 21.81 11.67 -6.23
C ARG A 124 21.10 12.73 -7.09
N ALA A 125 20.19 12.31 -7.95
CA ALA A 125 19.41 13.23 -8.79
C ALA A 125 18.56 14.19 -7.94
N ARG A 126 17.96 13.71 -6.84
CA ARG A 126 17.23 14.57 -5.90
C ARG A 126 18.11 15.58 -5.19
N ALA A 127 19.36 15.21 -4.92
CA ALA A 127 20.35 16.11 -4.33
C ALA A 127 20.95 17.10 -5.34
N GLY A 128 20.51 17.07 -6.61
CA GLY A 128 21.04 17.94 -7.67
C GLY A 128 22.48 17.61 -8.07
N LEU A 129 22.96 16.40 -7.78
CA LEU A 129 24.30 15.96 -8.12
C LEU A 129 24.41 15.60 -9.61
N PRO A 130 25.60 15.70 -10.23
CA PRO A 130 25.79 15.40 -11.65
C PRO A 130 25.21 14.05 -12.07
N ARG A 131 24.46 14.08 -13.18
CA ARG A 131 23.75 12.91 -13.74
C ARG A 131 24.67 11.75 -14.08
N MET A 132 25.74 12.03 -14.84
CA MET A 132 26.76 11.07 -15.22
C MET A 132 27.93 11.20 -14.26
N VAL A 133 28.38 10.08 -13.69
CA VAL A 133 29.54 10.07 -12.79
C VAL A 133 30.51 8.96 -13.20
N PRO A 134 31.83 9.22 -13.22
CA PRO A 134 32.83 8.20 -13.50
C PRO A 134 32.77 7.05 -12.49
N PHE A 135 32.88 5.81 -12.96
CA PHE A 135 32.71 4.62 -12.11
C PHE A 135 33.67 4.58 -10.91
N GLN A 136 34.95 4.93 -11.11
CA GLN A 136 35.97 4.88 -10.06
C GLN A 136 35.69 5.87 -8.93
N ASP A 137 35.01 6.99 -9.22
CA ASP A 137 34.73 8.04 -8.24
C ASP A 137 33.67 7.59 -7.22
N VAL A 138 32.86 6.59 -7.57
CA VAL A 138 31.73 6.10 -6.78
C VAL A 138 31.84 4.61 -6.43
N ARG A 139 32.92 3.95 -6.85
CA ARG A 139 33.08 2.50 -6.70
C ARG A 139 32.99 2.05 -5.24
N ASP A 140 33.70 2.73 -4.35
CA ASP A 140 33.76 2.36 -2.94
C ASP A 140 32.42 2.66 -2.24
N GLU A 141 31.80 3.81 -2.55
CA GLU A 141 30.44 4.16 -2.09
C GLU A 141 29.41 3.09 -2.52
N LEU A 142 29.47 2.65 -3.77
CA LEU A 142 28.60 1.59 -4.29
C LEU A 142 28.87 0.24 -3.62
N ALA A 143 30.14 -0.10 -3.35
CA ALA A 143 30.48 -1.33 -2.65
C ALA A 143 29.86 -1.36 -1.25
N ASP A 144 29.92 -0.23 -0.53
CA ASP A 144 29.37 -0.10 0.82
C ASP A 144 27.85 -0.28 0.84
N ILE A 145 27.10 0.36 -0.07
CA ILE A 145 25.63 0.23 -0.10
C ILE A 145 25.16 -1.12 -0.64
N LEU A 146 25.98 -1.82 -1.43
CA LEU A 146 25.65 -3.13 -1.98
C LEU A 146 25.98 -4.27 -1.01
N ALA A 147 26.95 -4.10 -0.11
CA ALA A 147 27.40 -5.15 0.80
C ALA A 147 26.29 -5.78 1.66
N PRO A 148 25.30 -5.02 2.21
CA PRO A 148 24.18 -5.60 2.97
C PRO A 148 23.27 -6.52 2.17
N PHE A 149 23.34 -6.49 0.84
CA PHE A 149 22.51 -7.28 -0.07
C PHE A 149 23.25 -8.47 -0.67
N ALA A 150 24.47 -8.77 -0.18
CA ALA A 150 25.29 -9.85 -0.71
C ALA A 150 24.56 -11.20 -0.69
N VAL A 151 24.36 -11.79 -1.87
CA VAL A 151 23.76 -13.13 -2.02
C VAL A 151 24.77 -14.27 -1.90
N ALA A 152 26.06 -13.94 -1.68
CA ALA A 152 27.18 -14.86 -1.52
C ALA A 152 28.08 -14.41 -0.35
N GLN A 153 29.12 -15.19 -0.02
CA GLN A 153 30.06 -14.86 1.06
C GLN A 153 30.83 -13.56 0.82
N THR A 154 31.02 -13.18 -0.45
CA THR A 154 31.67 -11.93 -0.85
C THR A 154 30.62 -10.95 -1.36
N GLY A 155 30.79 -9.66 -1.04
CA GLY A 155 29.99 -8.59 -1.63
C GLY A 155 30.11 -8.57 -3.16
N PRO A 156 29.07 -8.09 -3.87
CA PRO A 156 29.12 -7.99 -5.32
C PRO A 156 30.16 -6.96 -5.78
N ASP A 157 30.75 -7.19 -6.94
CA ASP A 157 31.55 -6.15 -7.60
C ASP A 157 30.59 -5.06 -8.13
N PRO A 158 30.73 -3.78 -7.72
CA PRO A 158 29.84 -2.71 -8.15
C PRO A 158 29.73 -2.52 -9.67
N VAL A 159 30.73 -2.97 -10.44
CA VAL A 159 30.70 -2.92 -11.90
C VAL A 159 29.54 -3.74 -12.48
N MET A 160 29.11 -4.79 -11.78
CA MET A 160 28.09 -5.75 -12.25
C MET A 160 26.72 -5.07 -12.43
N PRO A 161 26.10 -4.48 -11.37
CA PRO A 161 24.85 -3.75 -11.57
C PRO A 161 25.02 -2.50 -12.44
N TRP A 162 26.20 -1.88 -12.44
CA TRP A 162 26.51 -0.70 -13.27
C TRP A 162 26.41 -1.00 -14.76
N ILE A 163 26.93 -2.14 -15.21
CA ILE A 163 26.86 -2.57 -16.60
C ILE A 163 25.53 -3.26 -16.94
N ALA A 164 24.96 -4.02 -16.00
CA ALA A 164 23.71 -4.76 -16.22
C ALA A 164 22.49 -3.84 -16.44
N LEU A 165 22.61 -2.56 -16.05
CA LEU A 165 21.61 -1.53 -16.35
C LEU A 165 21.71 -0.98 -17.79
N ASP A 166 22.82 -1.19 -18.51
CA ASP A 166 22.94 -0.75 -19.91
C ASP A 166 21.88 -1.43 -20.78
N GLY A 167 21.24 -0.64 -21.65
CA GLY A 167 20.13 -1.08 -22.49
C GLY A 167 18.74 -0.99 -21.84
N SER A 168 18.64 -0.61 -20.56
CA SER A 168 17.37 -0.20 -19.94
C SER A 168 16.96 1.22 -20.35
N LEU A 169 15.70 1.61 -20.14
CA LEU A 169 15.25 2.99 -20.33
C LEU A 169 15.69 3.92 -19.19
N LEU A 170 16.26 3.35 -18.13
CA LEU A 170 16.55 4.00 -16.87
C LEU A 170 17.99 4.50 -16.77
N TRP A 171 18.89 3.97 -17.58
CA TRP A 171 20.33 4.10 -17.39
C TRP A 171 21.05 4.47 -18.69
N GLU A 172 22.03 5.36 -18.59
CA GLU A 172 22.95 5.70 -19.65
C GLU A 172 24.36 5.37 -19.21
N LEU A 173 25.06 4.57 -20.02
CA LEU A 173 26.48 4.24 -19.86
C LEU A 173 27.26 4.88 -21.00
N GLU A 174 28.34 5.59 -20.68
CA GLU A 174 29.26 6.14 -21.67
C GLU A 174 29.85 5.03 -22.53
N LYS A 175 29.78 5.21 -23.85
CA LYS A 175 30.28 4.23 -24.82
C LYS A 175 31.53 4.77 -25.49
N PRO A 176 32.69 4.11 -25.35
CA PRO A 176 33.89 4.52 -26.04
C PRO A 176 33.70 4.42 -27.56
N ALA A 177 34.32 5.34 -28.30
CA ALA A 177 34.15 5.44 -29.75
C ALA A 177 34.52 4.11 -30.43
N GLY A 178 33.58 3.56 -31.21
CA GLY A 178 33.78 2.34 -32.00
C GLY A 178 33.62 1.01 -31.23
N ALA A 179 33.23 1.03 -29.95
CA ALA A 179 33.04 -0.21 -29.20
C ALA A 179 31.67 -0.87 -29.46
N GLN A 180 31.71 -2.16 -29.84
CA GLN A 180 30.63 -3.11 -29.56
C GLN A 180 30.77 -3.63 -28.09
N PRO A 181 29.78 -4.35 -27.53
CA PRO A 181 29.26 -4.16 -26.17
C PRO A 181 30.31 -3.90 -25.09
N VAL A 182 30.03 -2.89 -24.25
CA VAL A 182 30.90 -2.52 -23.14
C VAL A 182 31.04 -3.71 -22.18
N SER A 183 32.27 -4.00 -21.74
CA SER A 183 32.58 -5.05 -20.76
C SER A 183 32.92 -4.43 -19.41
N GLU A 184 32.89 -5.22 -18.34
CA GLU A 184 33.30 -4.77 -17.00
C GLU A 184 34.74 -4.22 -16.98
N SER A 185 35.63 -4.86 -17.76
CA SER A 185 37.02 -4.42 -17.90
C SER A 185 37.10 -3.05 -18.56
N HIS A 186 36.28 -2.77 -19.57
CA HIS A 186 36.20 -1.45 -20.18
C HIS A 186 35.73 -0.39 -19.16
N VAL A 187 34.69 -0.67 -18.38
CA VAL A 187 34.19 0.26 -17.34
C VAL A 187 35.29 0.61 -16.35
N LYS A 188 35.99 -0.41 -15.83
CA LYS A 188 37.06 -0.22 -14.83
C LYS A 188 38.28 0.51 -15.40
N SER A 189 38.77 0.07 -16.57
CA SER A 189 40.03 0.58 -17.14
C SER A 189 39.90 1.97 -17.77
N LEU A 190 38.75 2.27 -18.38
CA LEU A 190 38.49 3.55 -19.03
C LEU A 190 37.72 4.53 -18.13
N ASN A 191 37.40 4.11 -16.89
CA ASN A 191 36.60 4.88 -15.93
C ASN A 191 35.27 5.39 -16.52
N LEU A 192 34.55 4.51 -17.24
CA LEU A 192 33.37 4.91 -18.01
C LEU A 192 32.29 5.46 -17.09
N ALA A 193 31.82 6.67 -17.40
CA ALA A 193 30.77 7.29 -16.63
C ALA A 193 29.40 6.69 -16.92
N ALA A 194 28.53 6.66 -15.93
CA ALA A 194 27.15 6.27 -16.09
C ALA A 194 26.24 6.99 -15.11
N GLY A 195 24.94 6.84 -15.31
CA GLY A 195 23.92 7.29 -14.39
C GLY A 195 22.53 7.17 -14.98
N LEU A 196 21.57 7.84 -14.34
CA LEU A 196 20.20 7.84 -14.86
C LEU A 196 20.16 8.38 -16.29
N SER A 197 19.28 7.79 -17.11
CA SER A 197 18.98 8.33 -18.43
C SER A 197 18.51 9.78 -18.29
N LYS A 198 18.81 10.60 -19.31
CA LYS A 198 18.47 12.03 -19.28
C LYS A 198 17.00 12.26 -18.96
N SER A 199 16.11 11.47 -19.57
CA SER A 199 14.65 11.59 -19.36
C SER A 199 14.23 11.32 -17.91
N VAL A 200 14.87 10.38 -17.22
CA VAL A 200 14.59 10.05 -15.81
C VAL A 200 15.21 11.10 -14.89
N TYR A 201 16.45 11.50 -15.16
CA TYR A 201 17.15 12.51 -14.37
C TYR A 201 16.44 13.86 -14.40
N ASP A 202 16.07 14.34 -15.59
CA ASP A 202 15.36 15.61 -15.76
C ASP A 202 14.00 15.55 -15.03
N ARG A 203 13.31 14.40 -15.05
CA ARG A 203 12.04 14.22 -14.33
C ARG A 203 12.16 14.32 -12.80
N ILE A 204 13.37 14.16 -12.24
CA ILE A 204 13.64 14.26 -10.80
C ILE A 204 14.23 15.64 -10.44
N SER A 205 15.05 16.21 -11.33
CA SER A 205 15.90 17.37 -11.01
C SER A 205 15.53 18.67 -11.72
N ASP A 206 14.85 18.62 -12.87
CA ASP A 206 14.46 19.82 -13.63
C ASP A 206 13.23 20.48 -13.00
N GLU A 207 13.47 21.54 -12.24
CA GLU A 207 12.44 22.29 -11.52
C GLU A 207 11.61 23.19 -12.43
N ASP A 208 12.13 23.56 -13.62
CA ASP A 208 11.46 24.42 -14.59
C ASP A 208 10.43 23.62 -15.40
N THR A 209 10.77 22.38 -15.78
CA THR A 209 9.88 21.50 -16.53
C THR A 209 8.90 20.75 -15.62
N TRP A 210 9.34 20.30 -14.44
CA TRP A 210 8.54 19.43 -13.57
C TRP A 210 8.24 20.05 -12.21
N PRO A 211 6.94 20.30 -11.89
CA PRO A 211 6.55 20.82 -10.58
C PRO A 211 6.97 19.89 -9.45
N GLU A 212 7.32 20.45 -8.30
CA GLU A 212 7.80 19.70 -7.11
C GLU A 212 6.89 18.50 -6.77
N ARG A 213 5.56 18.69 -6.79
CA ARG A 213 4.59 17.63 -6.53
C ARG A 213 4.73 16.45 -7.52
N ALA A 214 4.98 16.72 -8.80
CA ALA A 214 5.14 15.69 -9.81
C ALA A 214 6.47 14.94 -9.64
N ARG A 215 7.55 15.66 -9.31
CA ARG A 215 8.88 15.07 -9.02
C ARG A 215 8.82 14.18 -7.78
N LYS A 216 8.24 14.66 -6.68
CA LYS A 216 8.01 13.87 -5.45
C LYS A 216 7.18 12.62 -5.70
N ALA A 217 6.07 12.74 -6.44
CA ALA A 217 5.23 11.59 -6.77
C ALA A 217 5.94 10.55 -7.65
N PHE A 218 6.80 10.99 -8.58
CA PHE A 218 7.61 10.08 -9.40
C PHE A 218 8.61 9.29 -8.55
N VAL A 219 9.34 9.98 -7.68
CA VAL A 219 10.31 9.32 -6.77
C VAL A 219 9.59 8.35 -5.84
N ALA A 220 8.50 8.77 -5.20
CA ALA A 220 7.74 7.91 -4.29
C ALA A 220 7.25 6.63 -5.00
N ALA A 221 6.67 6.78 -6.20
CA ALA A 221 6.25 5.62 -7.00
C ALA A 221 7.43 4.72 -7.41
N ALA A 222 8.60 5.29 -7.71
CA ALA A 222 9.80 4.51 -8.01
C ALA A 222 10.29 3.72 -6.79
N VAL A 223 10.32 4.35 -5.61
CA VAL A 223 10.66 3.69 -4.33
C VAL A 223 9.66 2.57 -4.03
N ASP A 224 8.36 2.81 -4.17
CA ASP A 224 7.33 1.79 -3.94
C ASP A 224 7.48 0.59 -4.91
N VAL A 225 7.77 0.85 -6.19
CA VAL A 225 8.00 -0.21 -7.19
C VAL A 225 9.21 -1.06 -6.81
N VAL A 226 10.30 -0.42 -6.39
CA VAL A 226 11.49 -1.14 -5.92
C VAL A 226 11.20 -1.88 -4.61
N ALA A 227 10.47 -1.27 -3.66
CA ALA A 227 10.08 -1.90 -2.41
C ALA A 227 9.23 -3.17 -2.64
N ASN A 228 8.33 -3.17 -3.63
CA ASN A 228 7.57 -4.35 -4.00
C ASN A 228 8.46 -5.49 -4.57
N LEU A 229 9.65 -5.18 -5.09
CA LEU A 229 10.58 -6.15 -5.68
C LEU A 229 11.65 -6.65 -4.71
N THR A 230 12.11 -5.78 -3.79
CA THR A 230 13.27 -6.04 -2.91
C THR A 230 13.03 -5.67 -1.45
N GLY A 231 11.83 -5.23 -1.07
CA GLY A 231 11.52 -4.75 0.28
C GLY A 231 11.62 -5.79 1.39
N SER A 232 11.62 -7.08 1.05
CA SER A 232 11.88 -8.16 2.01
C SER A 232 13.36 -8.33 2.37
N GLU A 233 14.27 -7.69 1.65
CA GLU A 233 15.71 -7.74 1.95
C GLU A 233 16.01 -6.94 3.23
N PRO A 234 16.71 -7.53 4.23
CA PRO A 234 16.99 -6.84 5.49
C PRO A 234 17.72 -5.49 5.33
N GLY A 235 18.54 -5.36 4.29
CA GLY A 235 19.27 -4.13 3.98
C GLY A 235 18.41 -3.02 3.37
N PHE A 236 17.16 -3.29 2.98
CA PHE A 236 16.34 -2.35 2.21
C PHE A 236 15.96 -1.09 2.99
N LEU A 237 15.38 -1.23 4.19
CA LEU A 237 15.02 -0.08 5.02
C LEU A 237 16.24 0.76 5.45
N PRO A 238 17.34 0.16 5.95
CA PRO A 238 18.57 0.90 6.22
C PRO A 238 19.10 1.66 5.00
N LEU A 239 19.04 1.07 3.80
CA LEU A 239 19.42 1.74 2.56
C LEU A 239 18.55 2.98 2.29
N LEU A 240 17.22 2.87 2.42
CA LEU A 240 16.33 4.02 2.22
C LEU A 240 16.61 5.14 3.22
N GLN A 241 16.92 4.81 4.48
CA GLN A 241 17.31 5.80 5.49
C GLN A 241 18.63 6.48 5.12
N GLN A 242 19.65 5.70 4.75
CA GLN A 242 20.96 6.21 4.34
C GLN A 242 20.86 7.12 3.11
N LEU A 243 19.99 6.80 2.15
CA LEU A 243 19.78 7.58 0.93
C LEU A 243 18.80 8.76 1.11
N GLY A 244 18.20 8.94 2.30
CA GLY A 244 17.19 9.98 2.53
C GLY A 244 15.91 9.79 1.69
N LEU A 245 15.53 8.53 1.46
CA LEU A 245 14.35 8.10 0.72
C LEU A 245 13.26 7.49 1.61
N ALA A 246 13.54 7.26 2.90
CA ALA A 246 12.61 6.62 3.84
C ALA A 246 11.27 7.36 3.97
N ASP A 247 11.29 8.70 4.03
CA ASP A 247 10.09 9.53 4.19
C ASP A 247 9.26 9.70 2.91
N LEU A 248 9.68 9.08 1.80
CA LEU A 248 9.02 9.18 0.49
C LEU A 248 8.24 7.94 0.11
N GLY A 249 8.65 6.78 0.63
CA GLY A 249 7.80 5.60 0.65
C GLY A 249 6.66 5.86 1.61
N SER A 250 5.42 5.68 1.15
CA SER A 250 4.15 6.14 1.79
C SER A 250 3.69 7.58 1.51
N THR A 251 3.64 7.98 0.22
CA THR A 251 2.65 9.00 -0.21
C THR A 251 1.26 8.42 -0.54
N THR A 252 1.03 7.14 -0.20
CA THR A 252 -0.29 6.63 0.15
C THR A 252 -0.22 5.95 1.51
N ASP A 253 -0.69 6.65 2.53
CA ASP A 253 -1.31 6.14 3.77
C ASP A 253 -1.39 4.61 3.90
N VAL A 254 -0.29 3.94 4.24
CA VAL A 254 -0.28 2.52 4.65
C VAL A 254 0.85 2.30 5.66
N GLY A 255 0.67 2.89 6.84
CA GLY A 255 1.20 2.38 8.11
C GLY A 255 0.03 2.10 9.06
N ARG A 256 -1.05 1.53 8.53
CA ARG A 256 -2.34 1.39 9.21
C ARG A 256 -2.80 -0.06 9.10
N SER A 257 -3.22 -0.64 10.23
CA SER A 257 -3.85 -1.96 10.29
C SER A 257 -4.94 -2.09 9.19
N PRO A 258 -5.13 -3.26 8.56
CA PRO A 258 -6.21 -3.50 7.59
C PRO A 258 -7.59 -3.02 8.06
N GLU A 259 -7.82 -2.98 9.38
CA GLU A 259 -9.04 -2.47 10.01
C GLU A 259 -9.21 -0.95 9.88
N VAL A 260 -8.14 -0.18 9.95
CA VAL A 260 -8.17 1.29 9.79
C VAL A 260 -8.43 1.67 8.34
N ALA A 261 -7.81 0.94 7.40
CA ALA A 261 -8.16 1.02 5.98
C ALA A 261 -9.63 0.62 5.73
N ASP A 262 -10.13 -0.35 6.50
CA ASP A 262 -11.51 -0.80 6.43
C ASP A 262 -12.53 0.19 6.97
N ALA A 263 -12.21 0.88 8.06
CA ALA A 263 -13.07 1.91 8.63
C ALA A 263 -13.16 3.17 7.78
N ILE A 264 -12.03 3.61 7.19
CA ILE A 264 -12.02 4.73 6.22
C ILE A 264 -13.00 4.43 5.09
N ALA A 265 -12.92 3.25 4.49
CA ALA A 265 -13.81 2.90 3.38
C ALA A 265 -15.15 2.25 3.83
N ALA A 266 -15.41 2.07 5.13
CA ALA A 266 -16.74 1.76 5.67
C ALA A 266 -17.55 3.05 5.87
N VAL A 267 -16.92 4.15 6.30
CA VAL A 267 -17.60 5.45 6.33
C VAL A 267 -17.92 5.96 4.93
N GLU A 268 -17.07 5.70 3.94
CA GLU A 268 -17.38 5.98 2.52
C GLU A 268 -18.62 5.19 2.03
N SER A 269 -18.95 4.04 2.64
CA SER A 269 -20.12 3.21 2.28
C SER A 269 -21.45 3.69 2.88
N VAL A 270 -21.44 4.52 3.93
CA VAL A 270 -22.66 5.07 4.56
C VAL A 270 -23.43 6.01 3.61
N SER A 271 -22.76 6.50 2.56
CA SER A 271 -23.42 7.31 1.52
C SER A 271 -23.98 6.49 0.34
N ASN A 272 -23.71 5.17 0.25
CA ASN A 272 -24.22 4.36 -0.87
C ASN A 272 -24.21 2.83 -0.58
N PRO A 273 -25.36 2.17 -0.33
CA PRO A 273 -25.44 0.79 0.16
C PRO A 273 -25.08 -0.33 -0.84
N ARG A 274 -24.39 -0.06 -1.94
CA ARG A 274 -24.17 -1.07 -3.01
C ARG A 274 -22.80 -0.99 -3.66
N ARG A 275 -21.77 -1.51 -2.98
CA ARG A 275 -20.50 -1.91 -3.58
C ARG A 275 -19.86 -3.04 -2.77
N MET A 276 -19.65 -4.19 -3.40
CA MET A 276 -18.87 -5.29 -2.83
C MET A 276 -17.75 -5.68 -3.79
N PHE A 277 -16.67 -6.17 -3.18
CA PHE A 277 -15.47 -6.86 -3.70
C PHE A 277 -14.32 -5.96 -4.20
N GLY A 278 -13.07 -6.13 -3.76
CA GLY A 278 -12.53 -7.09 -2.79
C GLY A 278 -11.08 -6.80 -2.39
N THR A 279 -10.81 -6.64 -1.11
CA THR A 279 -9.59 -7.08 -0.36
C THR A 279 -9.95 -7.19 1.13
N ARG A 280 -11.25 -7.31 1.40
CA ARG A 280 -11.86 -7.17 2.72
C ARG A 280 -12.32 -8.54 3.19
N LEU A 281 -12.30 -8.72 4.51
CA LEU A 281 -13.13 -9.72 5.15
C LEU A 281 -14.55 -9.57 4.59
N THR A 282 -15.13 -10.65 4.06
CA THR A 282 -16.54 -10.65 3.66
C THR A 282 -17.40 -10.30 4.88
N ALA A 283 -18.65 -9.85 4.67
CA ALA A 283 -19.55 -9.58 5.79
C ALA A 283 -19.65 -10.79 6.73
N ALA A 284 -19.76 -12.00 6.18
CA ALA A 284 -19.76 -13.23 6.96
C ALA A 284 -18.46 -13.46 7.75
N GLN A 285 -17.30 -13.12 7.18
CA GLN A 285 -16.01 -13.23 7.86
C GLN A 285 -15.85 -12.19 8.98
N LYS A 286 -16.34 -10.95 8.78
CA LYS A 286 -16.37 -9.92 9.82
C LYS A 286 -17.27 -10.33 10.97
N THR A 287 -18.48 -10.78 10.65
CA THR A 287 -19.43 -11.31 11.63
C THR A 287 -18.83 -12.47 12.42
N ALA A 288 -18.15 -13.43 11.76
CA ALA A 288 -17.49 -14.52 12.48
C ALA A 288 -16.43 -14.03 13.47
N ILE A 289 -15.64 -13.01 13.11
CA ILE A 289 -14.63 -12.41 13.99
C ILE A 289 -15.28 -11.63 15.14
N GLU A 290 -16.31 -10.83 14.86
CA GLU A 290 -17.09 -10.07 15.85
C GLU A 290 -17.75 -11.01 16.86
N GLU A 291 -18.47 -12.03 16.40
CA GLU A 291 -19.11 -13.05 17.23
C GLU A 291 -18.07 -13.76 18.12
N ARG A 292 -16.91 -14.11 17.56
CA ARG A 292 -15.83 -14.73 18.32
C ARG A 292 -15.27 -13.79 19.39
N ALA A 293 -15.05 -12.53 19.08
CA ALA A 293 -14.53 -11.54 20.01
C ALA A 293 -15.51 -11.27 21.16
N VAL A 294 -16.80 -11.15 20.83
CA VAL A 294 -17.87 -11.01 21.83
C VAL A 294 -17.93 -12.24 22.73
N GLN A 295 -17.87 -13.45 22.15
CA GLN A 295 -17.86 -14.68 22.94
C GLN A 295 -16.68 -14.73 23.92
N VAL A 296 -15.45 -14.50 23.44
CA VAL A 296 -14.23 -14.50 24.29
C VAL A 296 -14.33 -13.45 25.40
N THR A 297 -14.87 -12.27 25.09
CA THR A 297 -15.05 -11.20 26.09
C THR A 297 -16.06 -11.60 27.15
N ARG A 298 -17.20 -12.18 26.74
CA ARG A 298 -18.25 -12.62 27.65
C ARG A 298 -17.78 -13.76 28.54
N ASP A 299 -17.12 -14.76 27.98
CA ASP A 299 -16.55 -15.89 28.74
C ASP A 299 -15.62 -15.37 29.84
N CYS A 300 -14.71 -14.44 29.53
CA CYS A 300 -13.81 -13.84 30.51
C CYS A 300 -14.57 -13.05 31.61
N LEU A 301 -15.53 -12.21 31.23
CA LEU A 301 -16.31 -11.41 32.19
C LEU A 301 -17.17 -12.28 33.13
N GLU A 302 -17.71 -13.38 32.62
CA GLU A 302 -18.53 -14.33 33.38
C GLU A 302 -17.65 -15.21 34.29
N ASP A 303 -16.60 -15.82 33.74
CA ASP A 303 -15.78 -16.82 34.45
C ASP A 303 -14.75 -16.18 35.39
N GLU A 304 -14.06 -15.12 34.96
CA GLU A 304 -12.97 -14.51 35.73
C GLU A 304 -13.44 -13.38 36.63
N PHE A 305 -14.42 -12.59 36.18
CA PHE A 305 -14.89 -11.38 36.88
C PHE A 305 -16.25 -11.55 37.57
N GLY A 306 -17.00 -12.63 37.28
CA GLY A 306 -18.27 -12.96 37.92
C GLY A 306 -19.42 -12.01 37.55
N TYR A 307 -19.39 -11.44 36.35
CA TYR A 307 -20.51 -10.68 35.80
C TYR A 307 -21.54 -11.64 35.16
N SER A 308 -22.77 -11.17 34.99
CA SER A 308 -23.72 -11.72 34.02
C SER A 308 -23.70 -10.83 32.79
N THR A 309 -23.48 -11.41 31.61
CA THR A 309 -23.34 -10.63 30.37
C THR A 309 -24.51 -10.81 29.41
N LYS A 310 -24.78 -9.77 28.62
CA LYS A 310 -25.68 -9.81 27.46
C LYS A 310 -24.98 -9.21 26.27
N ASP A 311 -25.05 -9.89 25.13
CA ASP A 311 -24.72 -9.32 23.82
C ASP A 311 -25.86 -8.39 23.40
N VAL A 312 -25.55 -7.10 23.27
CA VAL A 312 -26.49 -6.03 22.95
C VAL A 312 -26.07 -5.23 21.72
N GLY A 313 -25.03 -5.66 20.99
CA GLY A 313 -24.47 -4.93 19.84
C GLY A 313 -25.47 -4.68 18.71
N ASN A 314 -26.55 -5.47 18.63
CA ASN A 314 -27.63 -5.28 17.67
C ASN A 314 -28.73 -4.29 18.11
N THR A 315 -28.77 -3.92 19.39
CA THR A 315 -29.85 -3.13 20.00
C THR A 315 -29.39 -1.85 20.66
N GLU A 316 -28.12 -1.78 21.05
CA GLU A 316 -27.50 -0.70 21.79
C GLU A 316 -26.28 -0.16 21.01
N SER A 317 -25.68 0.94 21.49
CA SER A 317 -24.49 1.56 20.86
C SER A 317 -23.15 1.03 21.38
N TYR A 318 -23.15 -0.17 21.97
CA TYR A 318 -21.99 -0.90 22.52
C TYR A 318 -22.30 -2.40 22.45
N ASP A 319 -21.29 -3.26 22.59
CA ASP A 319 -21.43 -4.69 22.26
C ASP A 319 -21.90 -5.55 23.44
N VAL A 320 -21.32 -5.37 24.62
CA VAL A 320 -21.61 -6.24 25.78
C VAL A 320 -22.06 -5.42 26.98
N HIS A 321 -23.22 -5.79 27.53
CA HIS A 321 -23.73 -5.29 28.80
C HIS A 321 -23.42 -6.28 29.91
N ALA A 322 -22.49 -5.93 30.81
CA ALA A 322 -22.11 -6.76 31.94
C ALA A 322 -22.73 -6.22 33.23
N THR A 323 -23.32 -7.09 34.06
CA THR A 323 -23.98 -6.71 35.32
C THR A 323 -23.52 -7.57 36.50
N LYS A 324 -23.28 -6.95 37.66
CA LYS A 324 -22.90 -7.64 38.89
C LYS A 324 -23.55 -6.94 40.09
N GLY A 325 -24.62 -7.55 40.62
CA GLY A 325 -25.42 -6.91 41.66
C GLY A 325 -26.10 -5.63 41.14
N GLN A 326 -25.70 -4.47 41.67
CA GLN A 326 -26.17 -3.15 41.20
C GLN A 326 -25.18 -2.44 40.26
N GLU A 327 -24.00 -3.02 40.05
CA GLU A 327 -22.98 -2.49 39.15
C GLU A 327 -23.23 -2.97 37.72
N PHE A 328 -22.93 -2.10 36.76
CA PHE A 328 -22.95 -2.45 35.35
C PHE A 328 -21.71 -1.88 34.67
N VAL A 329 -21.29 -2.53 33.58
CA VAL A 329 -20.22 -2.07 32.70
C VAL A 329 -20.70 -2.20 31.26
N LYS A 330 -20.58 -1.12 30.50
CA LYS A 330 -20.78 -1.12 29.05
C LYS A 330 -19.45 -1.38 28.36
N VAL A 331 -19.37 -2.45 27.58
CA VAL A 331 -18.12 -2.92 26.99
C VAL A 331 -18.20 -2.80 25.47
N GLU A 332 -17.22 -2.12 24.90
CA GLU A 332 -16.95 -2.11 23.45
C GLU A 332 -15.99 -3.24 23.12
N VAL A 333 -16.31 -4.05 22.12
CA VAL A 333 -15.55 -5.25 21.76
C VAL A 333 -14.99 -5.13 20.35
N LYS A 334 -13.66 -5.24 20.21
CA LYS A 334 -12.96 -5.22 18.92
C LYS A 334 -12.25 -6.55 18.68
N GLY A 335 -12.62 -7.25 17.63
CA GLY A 335 -11.95 -8.48 17.18
C GLY A 335 -10.98 -8.20 16.04
N THR A 336 -9.78 -8.79 16.11
CA THR A 336 -8.79 -8.71 15.03
C THR A 336 -8.05 -10.03 14.82
N THR A 337 -7.67 -10.31 13.57
CA THR A 337 -6.76 -11.42 13.22
C THR A 337 -5.28 -11.03 13.31
N THR A 338 -4.98 -9.80 13.74
CA THR A 338 -3.62 -9.24 13.89
C THR A 338 -3.24 -9.12 15.37
N ASP A 339 -2.11 -8.46 15.67
CA ASP A 339 -1.60 -8.26 17.03
C ASP A 339 -2.38 -7.22 17.86
N GLY A 340 -3.34 -6.52 17.26
CA GLY A 340 -4.21 -5.56 17.94
C GLY A 340 -3.51 -4.27 18.37
N ALA A 341 -2.42 -3.89 17.69
CA ALA A 341 -1.72 -2.64 17.97
C ALA A 341 -2.59 -1.39 17.73
N GLU A 342 -3.57 -1.47 16.83
CA GLU A 342 -4.53 -0.41 16.55
C GLU A 342 -5.93 -1.02 16.36
N VAL A 343 -6.96 -0.35 16.89
CA VAL A 343 -8.36 -0.70 16.65
C VAL A 343 -9.14 0.53 16.23
N VAL A 344 -10.20 0.33 15.45
CA VAL A 344 -11.02 1.45 14.98
C VAL A 344 -12.23 1.61 15.88
N LEU A 345 -12.44 2.85 16.31
CA LEU A 345 -13.62 3.29 17.02
C LEU A 345 -14.43 4.29 16.18
N THR A 346 -15.75 4.22 16.27
CA THR A 346 -16.63 5.26 15.72
C THR A 346 -16.74 6.45 16.68
N SER A 347 -17.12 7.62 16.17
CA SER A 347 -17.35 8.80 17.04
C SER A 347 -18.42 8.54 18.09
N ASN A 348 -19.43 7.73 17.77
CA ASN A 348 -20.49 7.36 18.71
C ASN A 348 -19.95 6.47 19.84
N GLU A 349 -19.12 5.49 19.52
CA GLU A 349 -18.45 4.63 20.51
C GLU A 349 -17.56 5.47 21.43
N VAL A 350 -16.76 6.37 20.86
CA VAL A 350 -15.91 7.30 21.63
C VAL A 350 -16.74 8.19 22.56
N ASP A 351 -17.81 8.79 22.06
CA ASP A 351 -18.65 9.71 22.84
C ASP A 351 -19.41 8.97 23.94
N LEU A 352 -19.95 7.78 23.64
CA LEU A 352 -20.60 6.92 24.63
C LEU A 352 -19.64 6.52 25.74
N HIS A 353 -18.47 5.95 25.40
CA HIS A 353 -17.55 5.43 26.39
C HIS A 353 -16.88 6.53 27.22
N ARG A 354 -16.77 7.76 26.69
CA ARG A 354 -16.42 8.94 27.50
C ARG A 354 -17.51 9.31 28.51
N ALA A 355 -18.77 9.25 28.12
CA ALA A 355 -19.90 9.61 28.98
C ALA A 355 -20.17 8.55 30.07
N GLU A 356 -19.89 7.28 29.76
CA GLU A 356 -20.16 6.14 30.64
C GLU A 356 -19.00 5.83 31.59
N HIS A 357 -17.84 6.45 31.40
CA HIS A 357 -16.71 6.32 32.33
C HIS A 357 -17.11 6.73 33.76
N PRO A 358 -16.77 5.95 34.81
CA PRO A 358 -15.89 4.77 34.81
C PRO A 358 -16.60 3.42 34.58
N ASN A 359 -17.91 3.40 34.33
CA ASN A 359 -18.70 2.18 34.12
C ASN A 359 -18.59 1.69 32.66
N ASN A 360 -17.39 1.73 32.10
CA ASN A 360 -17.09 1.43 30.71
C ASN A 360 -15.87 0.52 30.58
N ALA A 361 -15.76 -0.22 29.48
CA ALA A 361 -14.57 -0.99 29.15
C ALA A 361 -14.33 -1.06 27.64
N LEU A 362 -13.08 -1.30 27.27
CA LEU A 362 -12.67 -1.71 25.92
C LEU A 362 -12.05 -3.11 26.00
N ALA A 363 -12.60 -4.02 25.22
CA ALA A 363 -12.10 -5.38 25.06
C ALA A 363 -11.55 -5.55 23.64
N VAL A 364 -10.25 -5.79 23.51
CA VAL A 364 -9.62 -6.09 22.21
C VAL A 364 -9.23 -7.56 22.20
N VAL A 365 -9.84 -8.35 21.31
CA VAL A 365 -9.53 -9.77 21.13
C VAL A 365 -8.64 -9.91 19.90
N ARG A 366 -7.34 -10.10 20.12
CA ARG A 366 -6.31 -10.15 19.09
C ARG A 366 -5.93 -11.58 18.69
N ASN A 367 -5.22 -11.73 17.58
CA ASN A 367 -4.74 -13.02 17.07
C ASN A 367 -5.86 -14.05 16.82
N ILE A 368 -7.05 -13.60 16.43
CA ILE A 368 -8.16 -14.49 16.06
C ILE A 368 -7.78 -15.26 14.77
N THR A 369 -7.95 -16.57 14.80
CA THR A 369 -7.71 -17.43 13.64
C THR A 369 -9.00 -17.59 12.85
N LEU A 370 -8.99 -17.14 11.60
CA LEU A 370 -10.12 -17.25 10.68
C LEU A 370 -9.92 -18.39 9.68
N ASP A 371 -10.75 -19.43 9.78
CA ASP A 371 -10.84 -20.50 8.79
C ASP A 371 -11.78 -20.09 7.65
N ARG A 372 -11.29 -20.25 6.42
CA ARG A 372 -11.97 -19.89 5.16
C ARG A 372 -12.27 -21.10 4.28
N SER A 373 -12.01 -22.32 4.77
CA SER A 373 -12.04 -23.54 3.97
C SER A 373 -13.44 -24.14 3.77
N GLY A 374 -14.43 -23.73 4.57
CA GLY A 374 -15.83 -24.18 4.49
C GLY A 374 -16.79 -23.17 3.85
N ASP A 375 -18.04 -23.61 3.61
CA ASP A 375 -19.13 -22.78 3.08
C ASP A 375 -19.47 -21.58 3.99
N GLN A 376 -19.18 -21.69 5.29
CA GLN A 376 -19.26 -20.59 6.24
C GLN A 376 -17.91 -20.37 6.92
N PRO A 377 -17.43 -19.12 7.00
CA PRO A 377 -16.19 -18.80 7.70
C PRO A 377 -16.35 -19.03 9.21
N ALA A 378 -15.32 -19.59 9.84
CA ALA A 378 -15.30 -19.86 11.27
C ALA A 378 -14.11 -19.18 11.94
N ALA A 379 -14.35 -18.49 13.05
CA ALA A 379 -13.32 -17.83 13.83
C ALA A 379 -13.07 -18.59 15.14
N THR A 380 -11.80 -18.80 15.47
CA THR A 380 -11.36 -19.54 16.66
C THR A 380 -10.15 -18.88 17.31
N GLY A 381 -9.81 -19.29 18.54
CA GLY A 381 -8.71 -18.69 19.29
C GLY A 381 -9.03 -17.27 19.77
N GLY A 382 -8.01 -16.42 19.82
CA GLY A 382 -8.13 -15.04 20.30
C GLY A 382 -7.54 -14.85 21.71
N GLU A 383 -6.75 -13.80 21.88
CA GLU A 383 -6.23 -13.33 23.17
C GLU A 383 -6.94 -12.03 23.57
N LEU A 384 -7.54 -11.98 24.76
CA LEU A 384 -8.22 -10.79 25.24
C LEU A 384 -7.24 -9.81 25.91
N VAL A 385 -7.31 -8.55 25.49
CA VAL A 385 -6.75 -7.39 26.18
C VAL A 385 -7.92 -6.54 26.67
N LEU A 386 -8.13 -6.49 27.98
CA LEU A 386 -9.25 -5.78 28.61
C LEU A 386 -8.76 -4.53 29.35
N SER A 387 -9.35 -3.38 29.03
CA SER A 387 -9.19 -2.13 29.78
C SER A 387 -10.52 -1.79 30.46
N MET A 388 -10.54 -1.80 31.80
CA MET A 388 -11.74 -1.62 32.61
C MET A 388 -11.37 -1.03 34.00
N PRO A 389 -11.67 0.25 34.30
CA PRO A 389 -12.33 1.24 33.44
C PRO A 389 -11.43 1.65 32.26
N TRP A 390 -12.04 2.06 31.15
CA TRP A 390 -11.30 2.52 29.98
C TRP A 390 -11.29 4.05 29.88
N GLU A 391 -10.11 4.67 30.06
CA GLU A 391 -9.91 6.11 29.90
C GLU A 391 -9.63 6.48 28.43
N VAL A 392 -10.58 7.15 27.79
CA VAL A 392 -10.51 7.54 26.37
C VAL A 392 -9.74 8.86 26.19
N ASP A 393 -8.42 8.85 26.40
CA ASP A 393 -7.57 10.06 26.38
C ASP A 393 -7.10 10.51 24.97
N LYS A 394 -6.81 11.80 24.84
CA LYS A 394 -6.70 12.57 23.58
C LYS A 394 -5.34 12.48 22.86
N GLY A 395 -4.37 11.73 23.39
CA GLY A 395 -3.06 11.53 22.75
C GLY A 395 -3.00 10.35 21.77
N GLU A 396 -3.84 9.34 21.98
CA GLU A 396 -3.78 8.06 21.24
C GLU A 396 -4.88 7.95 20.16
N LEU A 397 -5.92 8.78 20.25
CA LEU A 397 -6.96 8.85 19.22
C LEU A 397 -6.54 9.74 18.06
N THR A 398 -6.23 9.12 16.92
CA THR A 398 -6.08 9.84 15.65
C THR A 398 -7.44 9.93 14.95
N PRO A 399 -7.97 11.13 14.65
CA PRO A 399 -9.23 11.23 13.90
C PRO A 399 -9.02 10.76 12.47
N ILE A 400 -9.71 9.68 12.11
CA ILE A 400 -9.60 9.05 10.79
C ILE A 400 -10.67 9.58 9.82
N VAL A 401 -11.79 10.08 10.34
CA VAL A 401 -12.97 10.50 9.57
C VAL A 401 -13.56 11.79 10.12
N TYR A 402 -13.90 12.73 9.23
CA TYR A 402 -14.58 13.98 9.58
C TYR A 402 -15.92 14.11 8.86
N LYS A 403 -16.97 14.43 9.60
CA LYS A 403 -18.29 14.75 9.05
C LYS A 403 -18.48 16.28 9.00
N TYR A 404 -18.60 16.83 7.80
CA TYR A 404 -18.92 18.26 7.61
C TYR A 404 -20.41 18.45 7.36
N ARG A 405 -21.06 19.36 8.11
CA ARG A 405 -22.49 19.65 7.99
C ARG A 405 -22.66 20.99 7.26
N THR A 406 -23.16 20.96 6.02
CA THR A 406 -23.54 22.18 5.28
C THR A 406 -24.95 22.60 5.70
N GLY A 407 -25.08 23.78 6.28
CA GLY A 407 -26.37 24.32 6.77
C GLY A 407 -27.22 24.98 5.69
N PHE A 408 -27.29 24.39 4.49
CA PHE A 408 -28.13 24.87 3.38
C PHE A 408 -29.12 23.80 2.94
#